data_AF-A0A6G7YQN1-F1
#
_entry.id   AF-A0A6G7YQN1-F1
#
_cell.length_a   1.000
_cell.length_b   1.000
_cell.length_c   1.000
_cell.angle_alpha   90.00
_cell.angle_beta   90.00
_cell.angle_gamma   90.00
#
_symmetry.space_group_name_H-M   'P 1'
#
loop_
_entity.id
_entity.type
_entity.pdbx_description
1 polymer ?
#
loop_
_entity_poly.entity_id
_entity_poly.type
_entity_poly.pdbx_seq_one_letter_code
_entity_poly.pdbx_strand_id
1 'polypeptide(L)' 'MDLNYLYKRHQISLHMSDHAACAQARGIHRDFTRAYAALIGVERSRLGAAA' A
#
# COMPACT_ATOMS: atom_id res chain seq x y z
N MET A 1 -3.02 11.68 4.86
CA MET A 1 -3.05 10.97 3.56
C MET A 1 -4.45 10.43 3.41
N ASP A 2 -5.14 10.72 2.31
CA ASP A 2 -6.48 10.16 2.10
C ASP A 2 -6.41 8.70 1.60
N LEU A 3 -7.56 8.03 1.62
CA LEU A 3 -7.68 6.66 1.11
C LEU A 3 -7.33 6.54 -0.37
N ASN A 4 -7.61 7.56 -1.20
CA ASN A 4 -7.33 7.51 -2.63
C ASN A 4 -5.82 7.39 -2.89
N TYR A 5 -5.03 8.20 -2.20
CA TYR A 5 -3.58 8.14 -2.23
C TYR A 5 -3.08 6.77 -1.78
N LEU A 6 -3.56 6.26 -0.65
CA LEU A 6 -3.12 4.98 -0.11
C LEU A 6 -3.41 3.83 -1.08
N TYR A 7 -4.60 3.79 -1.70
CA TYR A 7 -4.93 2.79 -2.70
C TYR A 7 -4.04 2.89 -3.95
N LYS A 8 -3.80 4.09 -4.47
CA LYS A 8 -2.90 4.30 -5.61
C LYS A 8 -1.50 3.79 -5.32
N ARG A 9 -0.95 4.12 -4.15
CA ARG A 9 0.39 3.68 -3.76
C ARG A 9 0.45 2.17 -3.54
N HIS A 10 -0.58 1.58 -2.93
CA HIS A 10 -0.69 0.13 -2.77
C HIS A 10 -0.68 -0.58 -4.14
N GLN A 11 -1.47 -0.10 -5.11
CA GLN A 11 -1.49 -0.67 -6.47
C GLN A 11 -0.14 -0.55 -7.19
N ILE A 12 0.53 0.60 -7.07
CA ILE A 12 1.87 0.79 -7.65
C ILE A 12 2.87 -0.18 -6.99
N SER A 13 2.83 -0.33 -5.67
CA SER A 13 3.72 -1.26 -4.96
C SER A 13 3.47 -2.72 -5.34
N LEU A 14 2.21 -3.13 -5.57
CA LEU A 14 1.87 -4.45 -6.10
C LEU A 14 2.49 -4.66 -7.48
N HIS A 15 2.27 -3.74 -8.41
CA HIS A 15 2.84 -3.83 -9.75
C HIS A 15 4.38 -3.93 -9.69
N MET A 16 5.01 -3.07 -8.90
CA MET A 16 6.46 -3.08 -8.79
C MET A 16 7.00 -4.33 -8.05
N SER A 17 6.23 -4.94 -7.16
CA SER A 17 6.66 -6.21 -6.52
C SER A 17 6.74 -7.37 -7.50
N ASP A 18 5.98 -7.31 -8.59
CA ASP A 18 5.99 -8.35 -9.63
C ASP A 18 6.98 -8.01 -10.75
N HIS A 19 7.11 -6.73 -11.10
CA HIS A 19 7.82 -6.29 -12.30
C HIS A 19 9.19 -5.62 -12.06
N ALA A 20 9.58 -5.35 -10.81
CA ALA A 20 10.87 -4.70 -10.57
C ALA A 20 12.05 -5.58 -11.05
N ALA A 21 13.09 -4.91 -11.56
CA ALA A 21 14.20 -5.53 -12.28
C ALA A 21 14.99 -6.56 -11.45
N CYS A 22 15.04 -6.42 -10.12
CA CYS A 22 15.79 -7.32 -9.26
C CYS A 22 14.96 -7.86 -8.08
N ALA A 23 15.38 -9.01 -7.56
CA ALA A 23 14.70 -9.68 -6.45
C ALA A 23 14.65 -8.82 -5.18
N GLN A 24 15.72 -8.06 -4.91
CA GLN A 24 15.79 -7.14 -3.78
C GLN A 24 14.72 -6.03 -3.90
N ALA A 25 14.63 -5.38 -5.07
CA ALA A 25 13.62 -4.36 -5.32
C ALA A 25 12.20 -4.93 -5.22
N ARG A 26 11.95 -6.12 -5.79
CA ARG A 26 10.66 -6.82 -5.62
C ARG A 26 10.33 -7.06 -4.14
N GLY A 27 11.32 -7.43 -3.33
CA GLY A 27 11.20 -7.58 -1.88
C GLY A 27 10.76 -6.28 -1.19
N ILE A 28 11.46 -5.18 -1.45
CA ILE A 28 11.14 -3.86 -0.89
C ILE A 28 9.71 -3.45 -1.28
N HIS A 29 9.30 -3.68 -2.53
CA HIS A 29 7.95 -3.36 -2.97
C HIS A 29 6.88 -4.22 -2.28
N ARG A 30 7.16 -5.49 -1.97
CA ARG A 30 6.25 -6.32 -1.14
C ARG A 30 6.08 -5.75 0.26
N ASP A 31 7.15 -5.24 0.86
CA ASP A 31 7.07 -4.61 2.19
C ASP A 31 6.23 -3.33 2.14
N PHE A 32 6.38 -2.51 1.10
CA PHE A 32 5.50 -1.36 0.89
C PHE A 32 4.04 -1.74 0.67
N THR A 33 3.77 -2.80 -0.10
CA THR A 33 2.40 -3.34 -0.29
C THR A 33 1.74 -3.64 1.05
N ARG A 34 2.46 -4.32 1.96
CA ARG A 34 1.99 -4.63 3.32
C ARG A 34 1.77 -3.36 4.15
N ALA A 35 2.70 -2.42 4.11
CA ALA A 35 2.60 -1.17 4.84
C ALA A 35 1.38 -0.34 4.40
N TYR A 36 1.16 -0.20 3.09
CA TYR A 36 -0.01 0.52 2.59
C TYR A 36 -1.32 -0.18 2.92
N ALA A 37 -1.37 -1.52 2.88
CA ALA A 37 -2.56 -2.26 3.30
C ALA A 37 -2.92 -2.01 4.77
N ALA A 38 -1.92 -1.96 5.66
CA ALA A 38 -2.14 -1.62 7.07
C ALA A 38 -2.67 -0.19 7.23
N LEU A 39 -2.09 0.79 6.53
CA LEU A 39 -2.54 2.19 6.56
C LEU A 39 -3.98 2.35 6.03
N ILE A 40 -4.35 1.62 4.98
CA ILE A 40 -5.74 1.58 4.48
C ILE A 40 -6.68 1.09 5.57
N GLY A 41 -6.31 0.04 6.30
CA GLY A 41 -7.09 -0.46 7.44
C GLY A 41 -7.30 0.60 8.52
N VAL A 42 -6.23 1.29 8.92
CA VAL A 42 -6.29 2.37 9.92
C VAL A 42 -7.20 3.51 9.46
N GLU A 43 -7.03 3.97 8.22
CA GLU A 43 -7.80 5.11 7.71
C GLU A 43 -9.28 4.76 7.52
N ARG A 44 -9.60 3.52 7.09
CA ARG A 44 -10.99 3.04 7.04
C ARG A 44 -11.64 3.03 8.42
N SER A 45 -10.94 2.53 9.43
CA SER A 45 -11.44 2.53 10.82
C SER A 45 -11.66 3.96 11.33
N ARG A 46 -10.75 4.88 11.01
CA ARG A 46 -10.87 6.30 11.37
C ARG A 46 -12.11 6.94 10.75
N LEU A 47 -12.37 6.69 9.47
CA LEU A 47 -13.54 7.24 8.77
C LEU A 47 -14.85 6.63 9.29
N GLY A 48 -14.85 5.34 9.64
CA GLY A 48 -16.01 4.69 10.26
C GLY A 48 -16.31 5.17 11.68
N ALA A 49 -15.28 5.55 12.45
CA ALA A 49 -15.44 6.13 13.79
C ALA A 49 -15.82 7.62 13.78
N ALA A 50 -15.74 8.28 12.62
CA ALA A 50 -16.10 9.68 12.43
C ALA A 50 -17.49 9.88 11.79
N ALA A 51 -18.19 8.79 11.47
CA ALA A 51 -19.55 8.77 10.91
C ALA A 51 -20.60 8.59 12.01
#